data_AF-A0A7K4ARM8-F1
#
_entry.id   AF-A0A7K4ARM8-F1
#
_cell.length_a   1.000
_cell.length_b   1.000
_cell.length_c   1.000
_cell.angle_alpha   90.00
_cell.angle_beta   90.00
_cell.angle_gamma   90.00
#
_symmetry.space_group_name_H-M   'P 1'
#
loop_
_entity.id
_entity.type
_entity.pdbx_description
1 polymer ?
#
loop_
_entity_poly.entity_id
_entity_poly.type
_entity_poly.pdbx_seq_one_letter_code
_entity_poly.pdbx_strand_id
1 'polypeptide(L)'
;MIKVAQISCGTEYSGIQSEIENAAATVGAKMVYPDVDYDEIGPAVEEFGFDPVSPQLKLMIARAKALADGRYDADAVFISTCFRCAEGALVRNEIRRYIQEHSRLPVVTYSFTERLKAAQLYTRMEALVTIVAKKELLARERQVGITMGIDSGSSTTKAM
;
A
#
# COMPACT_ATOMS: atom_id res chain seq x y z
N MET A 1 -14.49 7.00 7.08
CA MET A 1 -14.07 7.00 5.65
C MET A 1 -12.63 6.53 5.62
N ILE A 2 -12.31 5.53 4.81
CA ILE A 2 -10.96 4.93 4.77
C ILE A 2 -9.99 5.90 4.09
N LYS A 3 -8.90 6.26 4.78
CA LYS A 3 -7.84 7.15 4.29
C LYS A 3 -6.73 6.31 3.65
N VAL A 4 -6.47 6.52 2.36
CA VAL A 4 -5.42 5.81 1.63
C VAL A 4 -4.27 6.77 1.34
N ALA A 5 -3.12 6.55 1.98
CA ALA A 5 -1.92 7.34 1.73
C ALA A 5 -1.38 7.08 0.33
N GLN A 6 -1.32 8.12 -0.49
CA GLN A 6 -0.71 8.07 -1.81
C GLN A 6 0.79 8.34 -1.73
N ILE A 7 1.59 7.32 -2.04
CA ILE A 7 3.05 7.43 -2.14
C ILE A 7 3.42 7.23 -3.61
N SER A 8 3.63 8.32 -4.33
CA SER A 8 3.78 8.24 -5.79
C SER A 8 4.76 9.23 -6.40
N CYS A 9 5.25 8.88 -7.58
CA CYS A 9 6.06 9.74 -8.44
C CYS A 9 5.43 9.83 -9.83
N GLY A 10 5.31 11.05 -10.37
CA GLY A 10 4.90 11.31 -11.75
C GLY A 10 3.42 11.09 -12.10
N THR A 11 2.51 10.90 -11.13
CA THR A 11 1.09 10.64 -11.38
C THR A 11 0.34 11.83 -11.98
N GLU A 12 0.68 13.04 -11.54
CA GLU A 12 0.10 14.29 -12.08
C GLU A 12 0.56 14.52 -13.52
N TYR A 13 1.85 14.33 -13.80
CA TYR A 13 2.45 14.55 -15.11
C TYR A 13 2.01 13.52 -16.15
N SER A 14 1.68 12.30 -15.73
CA SER A 14 1.18 11.26 -16.62
C SER A 14 -0.33 11.32 -16.84
N GLY A 15 -1.02 12.28 -16.21
CA GLY A 15 -2.46 12.50 -16.36
C GLY A 15 -3.33 11.44 -15.70
N ILE A 16 -2.77 10.54 -14.88
CA ILE A 16 -3.52 9.42 -14.27
C ILE A 16 -4.08 9.74 -12.88
N GLN A 17 -3.74 10.91 -12.33
CA GLN A 17 -4.08 11.27 -10.97
C GLN A 17 -5.60 11.26 -10.75
N SER A 18 -6.36 11.76 -11.72
CA SER A 18 -7.82 11.80 -11.63
C SER A 18 -8.44 10.40 -11.59
N GLU A 19 -7.84 9.44 -12.27
CA GLU A 19 -8.28 8.05 -12.30
C GLU A 19 -8.00 7.34 -10.97
N ILE A 20 -6.88 7.66 -10.30
CA ILE A 20 -6.58 7.17 -8.95
C ILE A 20 -7.61 7.70 -7.95
N GLU A 21 -7.92 8.99 -8.01
CA GLU A 21 -8.90 9.63 -7.14
C GLU A 21 -10.31 9.10 -7.39
N ASN A 22 -10.71 8.95 -8.66
CA ASN A 22 -11.98 8.35 -9.04
C ASN A 22 -12.09 6.90 -8.57
N ALA A 23 -11.01 6.12 -8.69
CA ALA A 23 -10.97 4.74 -8.22
C ALA A 23 -11.17 4.65 -6.70
N ALA A 24 -10.48 5.49 -5.93
CA ALA A 24 -10.65 5.57 -4.49
C ALA A 24 -12.07 5.99 -4.09
N ALA A 25 -12.61 7.03 -4.72
CA ALA A 25 -13.96 7.54 -4.43
C ALA A 25 -15.04 6.48 -4.71
N THR A 26 -14.90 5.73 -5.81
CA THR A 26 -15.84 4.66 -6.18
C THR A 26 -15.92 3.54 -5.14
N VAL A 27 -14.81 3.26 -4.44
CA VAL A 27 -14.77 2.24 -3.38
C VAL A 27 -14.97 2.81 -1.97
N GLY A 28 -15.38 4.08 -1.85
CA GLY A 28 -15.66 4.72 -0.55
C GLY A 28 -14.40 5.11 0.25
N ALA A 29 -13.25 5.24 -0.42
CA ALA A 29 -12.00 5.69 0.15
C ALA A 29 -11.64 7.11 -0.29
N LYS A 30 -10.76 7.76 0.46
CA LYS A 30 -10.21 9.07 0.13
C LYS A 30 -8.68 8.98 0.05
N MET A 31 -8.12 9.44 -1.06
CA MET A 31 -6.67 9.61 -1.21
C MET A 31 -6.20 10.76 -0.32
N VAL A 32 -5.11 10.51 0.40
CA VAL A 32 -4.46 11.49 1.27
C VAL A 32 -2.97 11.50 0.99
N TYR A 33 -2.34 12.66 1.11
CA TYR A 33 -0.93 12.85 0.78
C TYR A 33 -0.17 13.17 2.06
N PRO A 34 0.83 12.36 2.46
CA PRO A 34 1.66 12.72 3.60
C PRO A 34 2.44 14.00 3.30
N ASP A 35 2.27 14.99 4.18
CA ASP A 35 3.05 16.21 4.14
C ASP A 35 4.37 15.99 4.88
N VAL A 36 5.46 16.47 4.29
CA VAL A 36 6.82 16.36 4.81
C VAL A 36 7.53 17.68 4.58
N ASP A 37 8.34 18.09 5.54
CA ASP A 37 9.10 19.33 5.42
C ASP A 37 10.30 19.13 4.47
N TYR A 38 10.72 20.20 3.80
CA TYR A 38 11.74 20.11 2.76
C TYR A 38 13.10 19.65 3.30
N ASP A 39 13.45 20.07 4.51
CA ASP A 39 14.67 19.70 5.23
C ASP A 39 14.70 18.23 5.67
N GLU A 40 13.56 17.55 5.68
CA GLU A 40 13.45 16.12 6.02
C GLU A 40 13.78 15.21 4.85
N ILE A 41 13.76 15.73 3.62
CA ILE A 41 13.97 14.94 2.41
C ILE A 41 15.40 14.38 2.35
N GLY A 42 16.40 15.21 2.61
CA GLY A 42 17.82 14.80 2.58
C GLY A 42 18.11 13.67 3.56
N PRO A 43 17.85 13.85 4.87
CA PRO A 43 18.03 12.81 5.88
C PRO A 43 17.25 11.52 5.60
N ALA A 44 16.03 11.62 5.06
CA ALA A 44 15.26 10.45 4.70
C ALA A 44 15.91 9.64 3.56
N VAL A 45 16.48 10.32 2.56
CA VAL A 45 17.18 9.66 1.44
C VAL A 45 18.50 9.03 1.88
N GLU A 46 19.25 9.73 2.74
CA GLU A 46 20.49 9.19 3.31
C GLU A 46 20.24 7.91 4.12
N GLU A 47 19.21 7.90 4.98
CA GLU A 47 18.85 6.71 5.76
C GLU A 47 18.32 5.58 4.89
N PHE A 48 17.56 5.90 3.84
CA PHE A 48 17.07 4.91 2.87
C PHE A 48 18.20 4.22 2.11
N GLY A 49 19.38 4.83 2.02
CA GLY A 49 20.58 4.23 1.42
C GLY A 49 20.56 4.17 -0.11
N PHE A 50 19.62 4.86 -0.76
CA PHE A 50 19.56 5.00 -2.21
C PHE A 50 19.16 6.43 -2.59
N ASP A 51 20.03 7.13 -3.31
CA ASP A 51 19.83 8.52 -3.73
C ASP A 51 19.39 8.59 -5.21
N PRO A 52 18.07 8.62 -5.50
CA PRO A 52 17.58 8.75 -6.87
C PRO A 52 17.83 10.14 -7.44
N VAL A 53 18.07 10.25 -8.74
CA VAL A 53 18.25 11.56 -9.40
C VAL A 53 16.97 12.40 -9.34
N SER A 54 15.80 11.74 -9.42
CA SER A 54 14.49 12.41 -9.42
C SER A 54 14.13 13.01 -8.06
N PRO A 55 13.86 14.33 -7.97
CA PRO A 55 13.38 14.97 -6.75
C PRO A 55 12.04 14.39 -6.24
N GLN A 56 11.18 13.94 -7.15
CA GLN A 56 9.91 13.32 -6.77
C GLN A 56 10.10 11.95 -6.13
N LEU A 57 11.13 11.20 -6.53
CA LEU A 57 11.47 9.94 -5.86
C LEU A 57 12.07 10.20 -4.48
N LYS A 58 12.87 11.26 -4.30
CA LYS A 58 13.33 11.70 -2.97
C LYS A 58 12.17 12.08 -2.06
N LEU A 59 11.22 12.86 -2.56
CA LEU A 59 9.98 13.20 -1.84
C LEU A 59 9.15 11.94 -1.51
N MET A 60 9.05 11.00 -2.45
CA MET A 60 8.35 9.74 -2.26
C MET A 60 8.97 8.91 -1.11
N ILE A 61 10.30 8.87 -1.00
CA ILE A 61 11.03 8.24 0.10
C ILE A 61 10.72 8.93 1.43
N ALA A 62 10.82 10.27 1.48
CA ALA A 62 10.53 11.05 2.69
C ALA A 62 9.10 10.83 3.20
N ARG A 63 8.11 10.85 2.29
CA ARG A 63 6.70 10.58 2.62
C ARG A 63 6.48 9.17 3.16
N ALA A 64 7.14 8.17 2.57
CA ALA A 64 7.05 6.80 3.04
C ALA A 64 7.62 6.65 4.46
N LYS A 65 8.73 7.33 4.74
CA LYS A 65 9.35 7.35 6.06
C LYS A 65 8.46 8.01 7.11
N ALA A 66 7.98 9.22 6.83
CA ALA A 66 7.07 9.93 7.74
C ALA A 66 5.80 9.12 8.05
N LEU A 67 5.28 8.40 7.05
CA LEU A 67 4.14 7.50 7.24
C LEU A 67 4.48 6.29 8.13
N ALA A 68 5.65 5.67 7.94
CA ALA A 68 6.11 4.55 8.75
C ALA A 68 6.40 4.96 10.20
N ASP A 69 6.92 6.17 10.41
CA ASP A 69 7.18 6.75 11.73
C ASP A 69 5.91 7.15 12.49
N GLY A 70 4.73 6.97 11.88
CA GLY A 70 3.44 7.26 12.51
C GLY A 70 3.12 8.76 12.61
N ARG A 71 3.83 9.62 11.86
CA ARG A 71 3.58 11.07 11.82
C ARG A 71 2.33 11.43 11.02
N TYR A 72 1.82 10.49 10.24
CA TYR A 72 0.66 10.69 9.37
C TYR A 72 -0.37 9.58 9.58
N ASP A 73 -1.64 9.96 9.73
CA ASP A 73 -2.75 9.05 9.96
C ASP A 73 -3.37 8.57 8.63
N ALA A 74 -3.13 7.30 8.30
CA ALA A 74 -3.74 6.62 7.17
C ALA A 74 -4.08 5.16 7.50
N ASP A 75 -5.12 4.64 6.87
CA ASP A 75 -5.60 3.27 7.08
C ASP A 75 -4.91 2.26 6.14
N ALA A 76 -4.42 2.73 5.00
CA ALA A 76 -3.76 1.94 3.97
C ALA A 76 -2.79 2.76 3.13
N VAL A 77 -1.92 2.09 2.38
CA VAL A 77 -0.92 2.73 1.50
C VAL A 77 -1.08 2.27 0.06
N PHE A 78 -1.15 3.24 -0.84
CA PHE A 78 -1.10 3.04 -2.28
C PHE A 78 0.20 3.61 -2.83
N ILE A 79 1.06 2.73 -3.34
CA ILE A 79 2.36 3.10 -3.88
C ILE A 79 2.32 3.04 -5.41
N SER A 80 2.61 4.13 -6.10
CA SER A 80 2.59 4.12 -7.57
C SER A 80 3.70 4.89 -8.27
N THR A 81 4.31 4.26 -9.27
CA THR A 81 5.35 4.85 -10.13
C THR A 81 5.14 4.42 -11.57
N CYS A 82 5.70 5.17 -12.53
CA CYS A 82 5.59 4.82 -13.94
C CYS A 82 6.39 3.55 -14.25
N PHE A 83 5.88 2.71 -15.16
CA PHE A 83 6.51 1.43 -15.49
C PHE A 83 7.88 1.56 -16.17
N ARG A 84 8.17 2.71 -16.80
CA ARG A 84 9.41 2.95 -17.56
C ARG A 84 10.58 3.38 -16.67
N CYS A 85 10.33 3.87 -15.46
CA CYS A 85 11.38 4.38 -14.60
C CYS A 85 12.03 3.25 -13.79
N ALA A 86 13.29 2.94 -14.09
CA ALA A 86 14.06 1.93 -13.37
C ALA A 86 14.27 2.32 -11.89
N GLU A 87 14.65 3.57 -11.62
CA GLU A 87 14.77 4.10 -10.25
C GLU A 87 13.42 3.99 -9.52
N GLY A 88 12.33 4.38 -10.19
CA GLY A 88 10.98 4.29 -9.63
C GLY A 88 10.52 2.86 -9.36
N ALA A 89 11.04 1.86 -10.06
CA ALA A 89 10.78 0.46 -9.77
C ALA A 89 11.56 -0.03 -8.54
N LEU A 90 12.82 0.38 -8.39
CA LEU A 90 13.65 0.10 -7.22
C LEU A 90 13.05 0.74 -5.97
N VAL A 91 12.81 2.05 -6.01
CA VAL A 91 12.24 2.84 -4.91
C VAL A 91 10.87 2.30 -4.50
N ARG A 92 9.98 2.00 -5.46
CA ARG A 92 8.66 1.40 -5.15
C ARG A 92 8.77 0.06 -4.43
N ASN A 93 9.71 -0.79 -4.84
CA ASN A 93 9.89 -2.11 -4.22
C ASN A 93 10.42 -1.98 -2.80
N GLU A 94 11.39 -1.09 -2.59
CA GLU A 94 12.04 -0.92 -1.31
C GLU A 94 11.17 -0.15 -0.31
N ILE A 95 10.46 0.89 -0.76
CA ILE A 95 9.43 1.56 0.06
C ILE A 95 8.34 0.58 0.51
N ARG A 96 7.88 -0.31 -0.39
CA ARG A 96 6.89 -1.33 -0.01
C ARG A 96 7.45 -2.21 1.11
N ARG A 97 8.70 -2.67 1.01
CA ARG A 97 9.37 -3.47 2.04
C ARG A 97 9.44 -2.68 3.35
N TYR A 98 9.96 -1.46 3.29
CA TYR A 98 10.15 -0.59 4.44
C TYR A 98 8.84 -0.36 5.22
N ILE A 99 7.75 -0.01 4.53
CA ILE A 99 6.44 0.21 5.17
C ILE A 99 5.88 -1.09 5.78
N GLN A 100 6.10 -2.24 5.14
CA GLN A 100 5.65 -3.53 5.67
C GLN A 100 6.44 -3.97 6.91
N GLU A 101 7.70 -3.58 7.03
CA GLU A 101 8.57 -3.90 8.17
C GLU A 101 8.32 -2.96 9.36
N HIS A 102 8.02 -1.69 9.09
CA HIS A 102 7.89 -0.65 10.13
C HIS A 102 6.45 -0.29 10.49
N SER A 103 5.46 -0.72 9.69
CA SER A 103 4.05 -0.45 9.93
C SER A 103 3.17 -1.69 9.73
N ARG A 104 1.96 -1.65 10.30
CA ARG A 104 0.91 -2.67 10.08
C ARG A 104 -0.12 -2.23 9.05
N LEU A 105 0.23 -1.26 8.20
CA LEU A 105 -0.65 -0.74 7.17
C LEU A 105 -0.66 -1.71 5.97
N PRO A 106 -1.83 -2.07 5.43
CA PRO A 106 -1.90 -2.81 4.19
C PRO A 106 -1.39 -1.93 3.05
N VAL A 107 -0.55 -2.53 2.19
CA VAL A 107 0.14 -1.82 1.10
C VAL A 107 -0.23 -2.46 -0.23
N VAL A 108 -0.59 -1.63 -1.21
CA VAL A 108 -0.75 -2.04 -2.60
C VAL A 108 0.18 -1.22 -3.48
N THR A 109 0.91 -1.90 -4.35
CA THR A 109 1.72 -1.24 -5.39
C THR A 109 0.97 -1.24 -6.71
N TYR A 110 1.11 -0.17 -7.49
CA TYR A 110 0.60 -0.09 -8.86
C TYR A 110 1.64 0.56 -9.77
N SER A 111 1.98 -0.15 -10.85
CA SER A 111 2.85 0.40 -11.88
C SER A 111 1.98 0.89 -13.02
N PHE A 112 1.97 2.19 -13.25
CA PHE A 112 1.10 2.79 -14.25
C PHE A 112 1.81 2.97 -15.60
N THR A 113 1.00 3.07 -16.65
CA THR A 113 1.41 3.49 -17.98
C THR A 113 0.52 4.65 -18.41
N GLU A 114 0.92 5.43 -19.42
CA GLU A 114 0.11 6.52 -20.00
C GLU A 114 -1.28 6.03 -20.47
N ARG A 115 -1.43 4.73 -20.76
CA ARG A 115 -2.73 4.09 -21.02
C ARG A 115 -3.12 3.25 -19.81
N LEU A 116 -3.89 3.85 -18.91
CA LEU A 116 -4.33 3.18 -17.69
C LEU A 116 -5.33 2.04 -17.99
N LYS A 117 -5.09 0.85 -17.45
CA LYS A 117 -6.08 -0.23 -17.43
C LYS A 117 -6.98 -0.05 -16.20
N ALA A 118 -8.01 0.79 -16.34
CA ALA A 118 -8.89 1.21 -15.24
C ALA A 118 -9.40 0.05 -14.38
N ALA A 119 -9.90 -1.02 -14.99
CA ALA A 119 -10.39 -2.21 -14.28
C ALA A 119 -9.36 -2.80 -13.29
N GLN A 120 -8.07 -2.83 -13.65
CA GLN A 120 -7.03 -3.35 -12.77
C GLN A 120 -6.76 -2.45 -11.57
N LEU A 121 -6.84 -1.13 -11.76
CA LEU A 121 -6.70 -0.15 -10.68
C LEU A 121 -7.86 -0.28 -9.70
N TYR A 122 -9.10 -0.36 -10.21
CA TYR A 122 -10.31 -0.54 -9.40
C TYR A 122 -10.23 -1.80 -8.54
N THR A 123 -9.93 -2.96 -9.12
CA THR A 123 -9.84 -4.21 -8.35
C THR A 123 -8.76 -4.15 -7.27
N ARG A 124 -7.63 -3.49 -7.53
CA ARG A 124 -6.56 -3.30 -6.53
C ARG A 124 -7.00 -2.39 -5.39
N MET A 125 -7.71 -1.30 -5.71
CA MET A 125 -8.21 -0.36 -4.70
C MET A 125 -9.33 -0.98 -3.87
N GLU A 126 -10.25 -1.71 -4.50
CA GLU A 126 -11.32 -2.46 -3.83
C GLU A 126 -10.74 -3.50 -2.86
N ALA A 127 -9.73 -4.25 -3.30
CA ALA A 127 -9.04 -5.20 -2.43
C ALA A 127 -8.39 -4.50 -1.24
N LEU A 128 -7.72 -3.36 -1.45
CA LEU A 128 -7.09 -2.57 -0.39
C LEU A 128 -8.11 -2.12 0.67
N VAL A 129 -9.21 -1.52 0.24
CA VAL A 129 -10.29 -1.05 1.11
C VAL A 129 -10.95 -2.20 1.84
N THR A 130 -11.17 -3.34 1.17
CA THR A 130 -11.74 -4.54 1.77
C THR A 130 -10.83 -5.10 2.88
N ILE A 131 -9.50 -5.09 2.68
CA ILE A 131 -8.54 -5.55 3.70
C ILE A 131 -8.63 -4.67 4.95
N VAL A 132 -8.73 -3.35 4.78
CA VAL A 132 -8.91 -2.42 5.92
C VAL A 132 -10.24 -2.67 6.61
N ALA A 133 -11.34 -2.70 5.87
CA ALA A 133 -12.67 -2.83 6.43
C ALA A 133 -12.90 -4.17 7.15
N LYS A 134 -12.24 -5.24 6.68
CA LYS A 134 -12.36 -6.59 7.22
C LYS A 134 -11.13 -7.01 8.04
N LYS A 135 -10.29 -6.08 8.48
CA LYS A 135 -9.02 -6.38 9.17
C LYS A 135 -9.21 -7.31 10.37
N GLU A 136 -10.26 -7.11 11.16
CA GLU A 136 -10.60 -7.97 12.31
C GLU A 136 -11.02 -9.38 11.89
N LEU A 137 -11.78 -9.51 10.79
CA LEU A 137 -12.19 -10.81 10.25
C LEU A 137 -11.02 -11.58 9.62
N LEU A 138 -10.04 -10.85 9.08
CA LEU A 138 -8.83 -11.41 8.46
C LEU A 138 -7.71 -11.69 9.47
N ALA A 139 -7.82 -11.15 10.69
CA ALA A 139 -6.88 -11.39 11.77
C ALA A 139 -7.04 -12.84 12.26
N ARG A 140 -6.27 -13.74 11.65
CA ARG A 140 -6.23 -15.14 12.07
C ARG A 140 -5.56 -15.21 13.44
N GLU A 141 -6.32 -15.49 14.49
CA GLU A 141 -5.73 -15.92 15.76
C GLU A 141 -4.93 -17.20 15.49
N ARG A 142 -3.62 -17.14 15.70
CA ARG A 142 -2.79 -18.36 15.67
C ARG A 142 -3.25 -19.19 16.85
N GLN A 143 -3.97 -20.28 16.58
CA GLN A 143 -4.38 -21.21 17.63
C GLN A 143 -3.13 -21.76 18.32
N VAL A 144 -2.89 -21.29 19.55
CA VAL A 144 -1.83 -21.79 20.45
C VAL A 144 -2.50 -22.75 21.40
N GLY A 145 -2.60 -24.02 20.97
CA GLY A 145 -3.17 -25.11 21.75
C GLY A 145 -2.93 -26.43 21.05
N ILE A 146 -2.95 -27.53 21.80
CA ILE A 146 -2.97 -28.88 21.20
C ILE A 146 -4.28 -28.97 20.43
N THR A 147 -4.20 -29.03 19.09
CA THR A 147 -5.34 -29.34 18.25
C THR A 147 -5.75 -30.78 18.55
N MET A 148 -6.65 -30.97 19.51
CA MET A 148 -7.37 -32.23 19.65
C MET A 148 -8.29 -32.29 18.43
N GLY A 149 -7.87 -33.06 17.43
CA GLY A 149 -8.58 -33.23 16.16
C GLY A 149 -9.92 -33.92 16.39
N ILE A 150 -10.90 -33.18 16.90
CA ILE A 150 -12.31 -33.51 16.76
C ILE A 150 -12.72 -32.90 15.44
N ASP A 151 -12.47 -33.66 14.38
CA ASP A 151 -13.06 -33.46 13.08
C ASP A 151 -14.58 -33.60 13.22
N SER A 152 -15.27 -32.47 13.33
CA SER A 152 -16.74 -32.41 13.32
C SER A 152 -17.35 -32.79 11.97
N GLY A 153 -16.54 -33.23 10.99
CA GLY A 153 -16.95 -33.66 9.67
C GLY A 153 -17.05 -35.18 9.44
N SER A 154 -16.79 -36.04 10.44
CA SER A 154 -16.77 -37.50 10.23
C SER A 154 -17.52 -38.30 11.32
N SER A 155 -18.76 -37.91 11.61
CA SER A 155 -19.69 -38.72 12.42
C SER A 155 -20.92 -39.21 11.65
N THR A 156 -20.84 -39.30 10.32
CA THR A 156 -21.74 -40.17 9.56
C THR A 156 -21.07 -41.54 9.40
N THR A 157 -21.43 -42.41 10.33
CA THR A 157 -21.53 -43.87 10.20
C THR A 157 -21.00 -44.45 8.88
N LYS A 158 -19.73 -44.86 8.86
CA LYS A 158 -19.30 -45.98 8.01
C LYS A 158 -19.64 -47.28 8.73
N ALA A 159 -20.93 -47.57 8.78
CA ALA A 159 -21.46 -48.90 9.02
C ALA A 159 -22.44 -49.17 7.89
N MET A 160 -21.93 -49.73 6.80
CA MET A 160 -22.52 -50.83 6.06
C MET A 160 -21.44 -51.50 5.21
#